data_AF-A0A6P4XC99-F1
#
_entry.id   AF-A0A6P4XC99-F1
#
_cell.length_a   1.000
_cell.length_b   1.000
_cell.length_c   1.000
_cell.angle_alpha   90.00
_cell.angle_beta   90.00
_cell.angle_gamma   90.00
#
_symmetry.space_group_name_H-M   'P 1'
#
loop_
_entity.id
_entity.type
_entity.pdbx_description
1 polymer ?
#
loop_
_entity_poly.entity_id
_entity_poly.type
_entity_poly.pdbx_seq_one_letter_code
_entity_poly.pdbx_strand_id
1 'polypeptide(L)'
;MRKTAALKGSRRFAKALYSYVPHEENELRLDVDDVIEVLEGEDGGWCLGYLRGRIGLFPSNYVKFIQDRRVAAARQIAEAEEIQMKRSV
;
A
#
# COMPACT_ATOMS: atom_id res chain seq x y z
N MET A 1 -14.59 28.18 17.06
CA MET A 1 -14.76 26.73 16.78
C MET A 1 -13.96 26.36 15.55
N ARG A 2 -12.82 25.69 15.69
CA ARG A 2 -12.16 24.94 14.60
C ARG A 2 -11.47 23.73 15.23
N LYS A 3 -12.15 22.58 15.24
CA LYS A 3 -11.49 21.30 15.50
C LYS A 3 -10.81 20.86 14.20
N THR A 4 -9.65 21.43 13.88
CA THR A 4 -8.74 20.78 12.92
C THR A 4 -7.95 19.75 13.71
N ALA A 5 -8.57 18.60 13.96
CA ALA A 5 -7.85 17.45 14.48
C ALA A 5 -6.84 17.06 13.39
N ALA A 6 -5.57 17.37 13.62
CA ALA A 6 -4.48 16.74 12.92
C ALA A 6 -4.69 15.23 13.06
N LEU A 7 -4.87 14.50 11.95
CA LEU A 7 -4.72 13.05 11.94
C LEU A 7 -3.23 12.78 12.13
N LYS A 8 -2.79 12.92 13.37
CA LYS A 8 -1.49 12.53 13.91
C LYS A 8 -1.54 11.02 14.17
N GLY A 9 -1.91 10.27 13.14
CA GLY A 9 -1.82 8.82 13.06
C GLY A 9 -1.00 8.52 11.82
N SER A 10 0.09 7.78 11.98
CA SER A 10 1.04 7.43 10.92
C SER A 10 0.32 7.09 9.61
N ARG A 11 0.66 7.74 8.49
CA ARG A 11 0.14 7.35 7.17
C ARG A 11 0.49 5.88 6.94
N ARG A 12 -0.54 5.06 6.75
CA ARG A 12 -0.41 3.62 6.52
C ARG A 12 -0.43 3.35 5.03
N PHE A 13 0.42 2.43 4.60
CA PHE A 13 0.49 2.02 3.21
C PHE A 13 0.43 0.50 3.13
N ALA A 14 -0.02 0.00 1.99
CA ALA A 14 0.02 -1.42 1.68
C ALA A 14 0.60 -1.61 0.28
N LYS A 15 1.41 -2.65 0.11
CA LYS A 15 1.96 -3.06 -1.18
C LYS A 15 1.16 -4.25 -1.71
N ALA A 16 0.61 -4.14 -2.91
CA ALA A 16 -0.08 -5.26 -3.56
C ALA A 16 0.90 -6.40 -3.86
N LEU A 17 0.59 -7.59 -3.36
CA LEU A 17 1.34 -8.82 -3.64
C LEU A 17 0.77 -9.55 -4.87
N TYR A 18 -0.50 -9.33 -5.16
CA TYR A 18 -1.21 -9.96 -6.28
C TYR A 18 -2.07 -8.91 -6.99
N SER A 19 -2.31 -9.11 -8.29
CA SER A 19 -3.26 -8.30 -9.04
C SER A 19 -4.70 -8.62 -8.63
N TYR A 20 -5.55 -7.59 -8.60
CA TYR A 20 -6.98 -7.72 -8.32
C TYR A 20 -7.78 -6.94 -9.35
N VAL A 21 -8.78 -7.61 -9.94
CA VAL A 21 -9.73 -7.00 -10.87
C VAL A 21 -11.02 -6.67 -10.11
N PRO A 22 -11.45 -5.40 -10.07
CA PRO A 22 -12.69 -5.00 -9.44
C PRO A 22 -13.90 -5.74 -9.99
N HIS A 23 -14.77 -6.19 -9.10
CA HIS A 23 -16.11 -6.68 -9.42
C HIS A 23 -17.15 -5.56 -9.37
N GLU A 24 -16.97 -4.61 -8.45
CA GLU A 24 -17.87 -3.48 -8.23
C GLU A 24 -17.18 -2.13 -8.50
N GLU A 25 -17.96 -1.09 -8.79
CA GLU A 25 -17.43 0.24 -9.14
C GLU A 25 -16.72 0.96 -8.00
N ASN A 26 -17.01 0.57 -6.75
CA ASN A 26 -16.42 1.11 -5.54
C ASN A 26 -15.13 0.38 -5.13
N GLU A 27 -14.64 -0.57 -5.92
CA GLU A 27 -13.42 -1.34 -5.65
C GLU A 27 -12.20 -0.79 -6.43
N LEU A 28 -11.00 -0.97 -5.87
CA LEU A 28 -9.75 -0.59 -6.49
C LEU A 28 -9.16 -1.74 -7.30
N ARG A 29 -8.79 -1.44 -8.54
CA ARG A 29 -7.91 -2.32 -9.31
C ARG A 29 -6.52 -2.29 -8.69
N LEU A 30 -5.97 -3.47 -8.42
CA LEU A 30 -4.59 -3.63 -7.97
C LEU A 30 -3.76 -4.30 -9.07
N ASP A 31 -2.57 -3.77 -9.34
CA ASP A 31 -1.52 -4.48 -10.05
C ASP A 31 -0.39 -4.82 -9.05
N VAL A 32 0.39 -5.87 -9.33
CA VAL A 32 1.51 -6.27 -8.45
C VAL A 32 2.46 -5.09 -8.23
N ASP A 33 2.93 -4.94 -6.99
CA ASP A 33 3.79 -3.86 -6.52
C ASP A 33 3.12 -2.47 -6.37
N ASP A 34 1.82 -2.33 -6.63
CA ASP A 34 1.10 -1.09 -6.34
C ASP A 34 1.21 -0.71 -4.85
N VAL A 35 1.43 0.57 -4.58
CA VAL A 35 1.46 1.13 -3.21
C VAL A 35 0.21 1.93 -2.96
N ILE A 36 -0.66 1.38 -2.13
CA ILE A 36 -1.97 1.92 -1.76
C ILE A 36 -1.83 2.69 -0.45
N GLU A 37 -2.40 3.89 -0.37
CA GLU A 37 -2.57 4.59 0.92
C GLU A 37 -3.79 4.00 1.62
N VAL A 38 -3.60 3.42 2.81
CA VAL A 38 -4.66 2.75 3.56
C VAL A 38 -5.36 3.77 4.44
N LEU A 39 -6.65 3.97 4.17
CA LEU A 39 -7.50 4.89 4.91
C LEU A 39 -8.13 4.18 6.11
N GLU A 40 -8.72 3.00 5.91
CA GLU A 40 -9.46 2.24 6.94
C GLU A 40 -9.41 0.71 6.71
N GLY A 41 -9.69 -0.09 7.76
CA GLY A 41 -10.11 -1.49 7.62
C GLY A 41 -9.05 -2.61 7.68
N GLU A 42 -7.93 -2.44 8.40
CA GLU A 42 -6.85 -3.47 8.50
C GLU A 42 -7.31 -4.83 9.06
N ASP A 43 -8.36 -4.87 9.88
CA ASP A 43 -8.82 -6.07 10.60
C ASP A 43 -10.00 -6.80 9.93
N GLY A 44 -10.48 -6.33 8.77
CA GLY A 44 -11.83 -6.65 8.26
C GLY A 44 -11.93 -7.42 6.94
N GLY A 45 -10.83 -7.95 6.40
CA GLY A 45 -10.80 -8.63 5.10
C GLY A 45 -10.87 -7.70 3.87
N TRP A 46 -11.52 -6.54 4.01
CA TRP A 46 -11.54 -5.45 3.03
C TRP A 46 -11.09 -4.14 3.66
N CYS A 47 -10.25 -3.42 2.94
CA CYS A 47 -9.72 -2.12 3.35
C CYS A 47 -10.20 -1.03 2.41
N LEU A 48 -10.36 0.19 2.93
CA LEU A 48 -10.55 1.39 2.12
C LEU A 48 -9.19 2.01 1.82
N GLY A 49 -8.89 2.24 0.55
CA GLY A 49 -7.61 2.80 0.13
C GLY A 49 -7.73 3.91 -0.90
N TYR A 50 -6.62 4.61 -1.10
CA TYR A 50 -6.42 5.55 -2.19
C TYR A 50 -5.29 5.08 -3.11
N LEU A 51 -5.62 4.96 -4.40
CA LEU A 51 -4.70 4.51 -5.44
C LEU A 51 -5.05 5.20 -6.77
N ARG A 52 -4.03 5.75 -7.46
CA ARG A 52 -4.16 6.32 -8.82
C ARG A 52 -5.30 7.36 -8.95
N GLY A 53 -5.50 8.20 -7.94
CA GLY A 53 -6.54 9.23 -7.97
C GLY A 53 -7.93 8.76 -7.55
N ARG A 54 -8.11 7.49 -7.21
CA ARG A 54 -9.40 6.90 -6.81
C ARG A 54 -9.36 6.40 -5.37
N ILE A 55 -10.50 6.54 -4.70
CA ILE A 55 -10.77 5.91 -3.40
C ILE A 55 -11.66 4.71 -3.66
N GLY A 56 -11.33 3.56 -3.06
CA GLY A 56 -12.15 2.37 -3.18
C GLY A 56 -11.72 1.24 -2.25
N LEU A 57 -12.52 0.19 -2.24
CA LEU A 57 -12.30 -1.02 -1.45
C LEU A 57 -11.30 -1.95 -2.12
N PHE A 58 -10.47 -2.62 -1.34
CA PHE A 58 -9.59 -3.67 -1.84
C PHE A 58 -9.43 -4.79 -0.79
N PRO A 59 -9.20 -6.04 -1.24
CA PRO A 59 -9.07 -7.18 -0.33
C PRO A 59 -7.72 -7.14 0.42
N SER A 60 -7.76 -7.23 1.75
CA SER A 60 -6.57 -7.09 2.60
C SER A 60 -5.60 -8.26 2.45
N ASN A 61 -6.08 -9.45 2.07
CA ASN A 61 -5.25 -10.63 1.81
C ASN A 61 -4.46 -10.55 0.48
N TYR A 62 -4.70 -9.53 -0.35
CA TYR A 62 -3.95 -9.30 -1.59
C TYR A 62 -2.76 -8.37 -1.40
N VAL A 63 -2.60 -7.81 -0.19
CA VAL A 63 -1.59 -6.80 0.10
C VAL A 63 -0.73 -7.17 1.30
N LYS A 64 0.42 -6.52 1.40
CA LYS A 64 1.25 -6.49 2.60
C LYS A 64 1.27 -5.08 3.16
N PHE A 65 0.79 -4.89 4.38
CA PHE A 65 0.90 -3.62 5.08
C PHE A 65 2.37 -3.28 5.33
N ILE A 66 2.73 -2.04 5.02
CA ILE A 66 4.08 -1.52 5.15
C ILE A 66 4.05 -0.28 6.05
N GLN A 67 4.92 -0.28 7.07
CA GLN A 67 5.11 0.89 7.91
C GLN A 67 5.92 1.92 7.13
N ASP A 68 5.28 3.05 6.82
CA ASP A 68 5.89 4.24 6.23
C ASP A 68 6.45 4.04 4.80
N ARG A 69 5.99 4.88 3.86
CA ARG A 69 6.44 4.87 2.45
C ARG A 69 7.97 4.99 2.34
N ARG A 70 8.62 5.62 3.32
CA ARG A 70 10.08 5.80 3.36
C ARG A 70 10.84 4.49 3.61
N VAL A 71 10.29 3.57 4.40
CA VAL A 71 10.93 2.26 4.66
C VAL A 71 10.81 1.35 3.45
N ALA A 72 9.68 1.37 2.75
CA ALA A 72 9.50 0.61 1.52
C ALA A 72 10.42 1.08 0.38
N ALA A 73 10.57 2.40 0.21
CA ALA A 73 11.51 2.96 -0.78
C ALA A 73 12.98 2.66 -0.41
N ALA A 74 13.35 2.77 0.88
CA ALA A 74 14.71 2.47 1.33
C ALA A 74 15.07 0.98 1.21
N ARG A 75 14.13 0.06 1.46
CA ARG A 75 14.36 -1.38 1.25
C ARG A 75 14.58 -1.74 -0.21
N GLN A 76 13.84 -1.11 -1.14
CA GLN A 76 14.05 -1.35 -2.57
C GLN A 76 15.44 -0.91 -3.04
N ILE A 77 15.99 0.18 -2.47
CA ILE A 77 17.37 0.62 -2.76
C ILE A 77 18.38 -0.39 -2.21
N ALA A 78 18.23 -0.81 -0.96
CA ALA A 78 19.15 -1.78 -0.34
C ALA A 78 19.11 -3.17 -1.02
N GLU A 79 17.92 -3.66 -1.38
CA GLU A 79 17.76 -4.96 -2.03
C GLU A 79 18.27 -4.96 -3.48
N ALA A 80 18.13 -3.85 -4.20
CA ALA A 80 18.73 -3.67 -5.52
C ALA A 80 20.28 -3.64 -5.45
N GLU A 81 20.87 -3.01 -4.43
CA GLU A 81 22.32 -3.01 -4.22
C GLU A 81 22.86 -4.41 -3.85
N GLU A 82 22.14 -5.18 -3.02
CA GLU A 82 22.54 -6.54 -2.65
C GLU A 82 22.49 -7.51 -3.84
N ILE A 83 21.46 -7.42 -4.69
CA ILE A 83 21.34 -8.22 -5.91
C ILE A 83 22.46 -7.88 -6.91
N GLN A 84 22.89 -6.62 -6.98
CA GLN A 84 23.98 -6.19 -7.84
C GLN A 84 25.35 -6.70 -7.38
N MET A 85 25.56 -6.83 -6.07
CA MET A 85 26.80 -7.41 -5.51
C MET A 85 26.89 -8.92 -5.76
N LYS A 86 25.78 -9.67 -5.64
CA LYS A 86 25.77 -11.14 -5.81
C LYS A 86 25.83 -11.62 -7.27
N ARG A 87 25.57 -10.74 -8.25
CA ARG A 87 25.76 -11.02 -9.68
C ARG A 87 27.19 -10.78 -10.17
N SER A 88 28.05 -10.27 -9.30
CA SER A 88 29.46 -9.93 -9.61
C SER A 88 30.45 -10.94 -9.03
N VAL A 89 29.97 -12.08 -8.53
CA VAL A 89 30.75 -13.24 -8.06
C VAL A 89 30.43 -14.48 -8.88
#